data_AF-A0A850XAB7-F1
#
_entry.id   AF-A0A850XAB7-F1
#
_cell.length_a   1.000
_cell.length_b   1.000
_cell.length_c   1.000
_cell.angle_alpha   90.00
_cell.angle_beta   90.00
_cell.angle_gamma   90.00
#
_symmetry.space_group_name_H-M   'P 1'
#
loop_
_entity.id
_entity.type
_entity.pdbx_description
1 polymer ?
#
loop_
_entity_poly.entity_id
_entity_poly.type
_entity_poly.pdbx_seq_one_letter_code
_entity_poly.pdbx_strand_id
1 'polypeptide(L)'
;NARQRGFIKSSGCSENLKLLHLLMKMAKRDHCLLAVVFIDIAKAFNTVSHKHLIEALKIRGVDEHIYTLINNLYNNTNTYIE
;
A
#
# COMPACT_ATOMS: atom_id res chain seq x y z
N ASN A 1 7.38 -6.10 -3.09
CA ASN A 1 6.12 -6.87 -3.14
C ASN A 1 5.63 -6.90 -4.59
N ALA A 2 5.78 -8.03 -5.29
CA ALA A 2 5.49 -8.14 -6.73
C ALA A 2 4.00 -8.01 -7.10
N ARG A 3 3.09 -8.09 -6.11
CA ARG A 3 1.64 -8.03 -6.30
C ARG A 3 1.03 -6.66 -5.99
N GLN A 4 1.82 -5.70 -5.52
CA GLN A 4 1.36 -4.32 -5.34
C GLN A 4 1.02 -3.72 -6.70
N ARG A 5 -0.09 -3.00 -6.79
CA ARG A 5 -0.52 -2.28 -7.99
C ARG A 5 -0.87 -0.81 -7.75
N GLY A 6 -1.06 -0.42 -6.48
CA GLY A 6 -1.18 0.99 -6.10
C GLY A 6 0.18 1.68 -6.03
N PHE A 7 0.21 2.96 -6.41
CA PHE A 7 1.37 3.86 -6.30
C PHE A 7 2.65 3.36 -6.98
N ILE A 8 2.50 2.55 -8.03
CA ILE A 8 3.61 2.09 -8.88
C ILE A 8 3.27 2.32 -10.36
N LYS A 9 4.29 2.34 -11.21
CA LYS A 9 4.09 2.39 -12.67
C LYS A 9 3.67 1.01 -13.18
N SER A 10 2.38 0.72 -13.12
CA SER A 10 1.77 -0.50 -13.66
C SER A 10 0.41 -0.23 -14.28
N SER A 11 -0.24 -1.26 -14.81
CA SER A 11 -1.63 -1.29 -15.30
C SER A 11 -2.70 -1.01 -14.21
N GLY A 12 -2.29 -0.51 -13.03
CA GLY A 12 -3.15 -0.28 -11.88
C GLY A 12 -3.88 -1.54 -11.39
N CYS A 13 -5.08 -1.37 -10.86
CA CYS A 13 -5.87 -2.46 -10.29
C CYS A 13 -6.53 -3.39 -11.32
N SER A 14 -6.42 -3.09 -12.62
CA SER A 14 -7.07 -3.86 -13.68
C SER A 14 -6.63 -5.32 -13.71
N GLU A 15 -5.33 -5.58 -13.49
CA GLU A 15 -4.78 -6.92 -13.38
C GLU A 15 -5.40 -7.71 -12.21
N ASN A 16 -5.47 -7.08 -11.03
CA ASN A 16 -6.02 -7.73 -9.84
C ASN A 16 -7.51 -8.03 -10.01
N LEU A 17 -8.27 -7.11 -10.61
CA LEU A 17 -9.68 -7.31 -10.94
C LEU A 17 -9.88 -8.45 -11.95
N LYS A 18 -9.03 -8.50 -12.98
CA LYS A 18 -9.10 -9.58 -13.98
C LYS A 18 -8.78 -10.93 -13.36
N LEU A 19 -7.77 -11.00 -12.49
CA LEU A 19 -7.41 -12.21 -11.76
C LEU A 19 -8.55 -12.69 -10.87
N LEU A 20 -9.14 -11.80 -10.07
CA LEU A 20 -10.30 -12.13 -9.22
C LEU A 20 -11.47 -12.67 -10.05
N HIS A 21 -11.78 -12.03 -11.18
CA HIS A 21 -12.83 -12.48 -12.09
C HIS A 21 -12.58 -13.88 -12.65
N LEU A 22 -11.32 -14.19 -13.01
CA LEU A 22 -10.95 -15.51 -13.49
C LEU A 22 -11.07 -16.57 -12.39
N LEU A 23 -10.65 -16.27 -11.16
CA LEU A 23 -10.80 -17.16 -10.01
C LEU A 23 -12.27 -17.47 -9.73
N MET A 24 -13.15 -16.46 -9.77
CA MET A 24 -14.59 -16.64 -9.60
C MET A 24 -15.19 -17.53 -10.71
N LYS A 25 -14.75 -17.34 -11.96
CA LYS A 25 -15.18 -18.18 -13.08
C LYS A 25 -14.72 -19.63 -12.93
N MET A 26 -13.49 -19.84 -12.50
CA MET A 26 -12.94 -21.19 -12.27
C MET A 26 -13.70 -21.89 -11.15
N ALA A 27 -13.92 -21.24 -10.01
CA ALA A 27 -14.66 -21.81 -8.89
C ALA A 27 -16.09 -22.22 -9.28
N LYS A 28 -16.76 -21.37 -10.09
CA LYS A 28 -18.08 -21.70 -10.65
C LYS A 28 -18.05 -22.90 -11.60
N ARG A 29 -17.04 -22.99 -12.48
CA ARG A 29 -16.88 -24.09 -13.44
C ARG A 29 -16.58 -25.42 -12.74
N ASP A 30 -15.71 -25.38 -11.73
CA ASP A 30 -15.16 -26.56 -11.08
C ASP A 30 -15.98 -26.97 -9.84
N HIS A 31 -17.10 -26.29 -9.58
CA HIS A 31 -17.99 -26.48 -8.43
C HIS A 31 -17.26 -26.48 -7.07
N CYS A 32 -16.22 -25.65 -6.93
CA CYS A 32 -15.44 -25.55 -5.71
C CYS A 32 -15.72 -24.24 -4.96
N LEU A 33 -15.44 -24.25 -3.66
CA LEU A 33 -15.63 -23.08 -2.80
C LEU A 33 -14.50 -22.07 -3.01
N LEU A 34 -14.87 -20.78 -3.15
CA LEU A 34 -13.95 -19.66 -3.19
C LEU A 34 -14.33 -18.66 -2.09
N ALA A 35 -13.40 -18.41 -1.17
CA ALA A 35 -13.51 -17.35 -0.18
C ALA A 35 -12.62 -16.17 -0.56
N VAL A 36 -13.17 -14.95 -0.50
CA VAL A 36 -12.44 -13.71 -0.79
C VAL A 36 -12.56 -12.79 0.41
N VAL A 37 -11.43 -12.31 0.91
CA VAL A 37 -11.37 -11.39 2.06
C VAL A 37 -10.88 -10.03 1.58
N PHE A 38 -11.71 -9.00 1.75
CA PHE A 38 -11.36 -7.61 1.50
C PHE A 38 -10.98 -6.96 2.83
N ILE A 39 -9.72 -6.51 2.94
CA ILE A 39 -9.21 -5.82 4.12
C ILE A 39 -9.03 -4.35 3.78
N ASP A 40 -9.65 -3.48 4.57
CA ASP A 40 -9.48 -2.02 4.48
C ASP A 40 -8.87 -1.49 5.78
N ILE A 41 -7.88 -0.61 5.65
CA ILE A 41 -7.17 -0.01 6.80
C ILE A 41 -7.69 1.41 7.00
N ALA A 42 -8.44 1.62 8.07
CA ALA A 42 -8.99 2.93 8.41
C ALA A 42 -7.88 3.98 8.57
N LYS A 43 -8.03 5.10 7.84
CA LYS A 43 -7.12 6.26 7.88
C LYS A 43 -5.63 5.87 7.74
N ALA A 44 -5.30 4.95 6.82
CA ALA A 44 -3.96 4.39 6.68
C ALA A 44 -2.82 5.43 6.66
N PHE A 45 -3.03 6.62 6.09
CA PHE A 45 -2.02 7.69 6.08
C PHE A 45 -1.88 8.43 7.41
N ASN A 46 -2.92 8.43 8.26
CA ASN A 46 -2.89 9.08 9.57
C ASN A 46 -2.49 8.12 10.69
N THR A 47 -2.73 6.81 10.53
CA THR A 47 -2.55 5.81 11.60
C THR A 47 -1.18 5.14 11.59
N VAL A 48 -0.43 5.25 10.50
CA VAL A 48 0.96 4.79 10.45
C VAL A 48 1.84 5.77 11.21
N SER A 49 2.48 5.31 12.29
CA SER A 49 3.39 6.17 13.07
C SER A 49 4.62 6.56 12.25
N HIS A 50 5.12 7.79 12.43
CA HIS A 50 6.33 8.26 11.76
C HIS A 50 7.56 7.40 12.06
N LYS A 51 7.68 6.84 13.27
CA LYS A 51 8.75 5.88 13.61
C LYS A 51 8.78 4.68 12.67
N HIS A 52 7.62 4.03 12.46
CA HIS A 52 7.51 2.90 11.54
C HIS A 52 7.85 3.28 10.10
N LEU A 53 7.50 4.49 9.65
CA LEU A 53 7.87 4.97 8.32
C LEU A 53 9.39 5.08 8.16
N ILE A 54 10.09 5.69 9.12
CA ILE A 54 11.55 5.85 9.07
C ILE A 54 12.26 4.50 9.09
N GLU A 55 11.83 3.58 9.96
CA GLU A 55 12.40 2.22 9.98
C GLU A 55 12.15 1.48 8.65
N ALA A 56 10.98 1.64 8.04
CA ALA A 56 10.70 1.05 6.73
C ALA A 56 11.57 1.62 5.60
N LEU A 57 11.99 2.88 5.68
CA LEU A 57 12.93 3.49 4.73
C LEU A 57 14.35 2.94 4.92
N LYS A 58 14.82 2.84 6.16
CA LYS A 58 16.13 2.24 6.50
C LYS A 58 16.23 0.79 6.03
N ILE A 59 15.22 -0.03 6.31
CA ILE A 59 15.18 -1.44 5.87
C ILE A 59 15.23 -1.56 4.34
N ARG A 60 14.68 -0.58 3.62
CA ARG A 60 14.72 -0.53 2.15
C ARG A 60 16.04 0.00 1.57
N GLY A 61 17.01 0.36 2.42
CA GLY A 61 18.30 0.90 1.99
C GLY A 61 18.20 2.30 1.40
N VAL A 62 17.19 3.09 1.82
CA VAL A 62 17.11 4.50 1.43
C VAL A 62 18.25 5.26 2.12
N ASP A 63 18.89 6.15 1.38
CA ASP A 63 20.00 6.97 1.85
C ASP A 63 19.65 7.79 3.10
N GLU A 64 20.64 7.98 3.98
CA GLU A 64 20.49 8.68 5.25
C GLU A 64 20.02 10.12 5.10
N HIS A 65 20.52 10.83 4.10
CA HIS A 65 20.09 12.21 3.85
C HIS A 65 18.61 12.26 3.45
N ILE A 66 18.14 11.27 2.68
CA ILE A 66 16.76 11.22 2.21
C ILE A 66 15.79 10.90 3.34
N TYR A 67 16.02 9.84 4.13
CA TYR A 67 15.09 9.55 5.22
C TYR A 67 15.16 10.59 6.35
N THR A 68 16.30 11.27 6.54
CA THR A 68 16.43 12.41 7.46
C THR A 68 15.60 13.60 6.98
N LEU A 69 15.66 13.92 5.68
CA LEU A 69 14.81 14.95 5.08
C LEU A 69 13.33 14.62 5.29
N ILE A 70 12.91 13.39 5.01
CA ILE A 70 11.53 12.93 5.22
C ILE A 70 11.12 13.06 6.69
N ASN A 71 11.99 12.65 7.63
CA ASN A 71 11.72 12.79 9.06
C ASN A 71 11.51 14.26 9.46
N ASN A 72 12.32 15.17 8.93
CA ASN A 72 12.19 16.60 9.22
C ASN A 72 10.90 17.19 8.67
N LEU A 73 10.44 16.71 7.50
CA LEU A 73 9.15 17.09 6.92
C LEU A 73 7.96 16.67 7.80
N TYR A 74 8.08 15.62 8.61
CA TYR A 74 6.99 15.21 9.51
C TYR A 74 7.02 15.89 10.89
N ASN A 75 8.19 16.30 11.38
CA ASN A 75 8.34 16.85 12.73
C ASN A 75 8.14 18.38 12.82
N ASN A 76 8.22 19.11 11.70
CA ASN A 76 8.20 20.59 11.68
C ASN A 76 7.16 21.19 10.72
N THR A 77 6.06 20.51 10.46
CA THR A 77 4.98 21.02 9.60
C THR A 77 3.86 21.65 10.40
N ASN A 78 3.67 22.97 10.21
CA ASN A 78 2.48 23.69 10.62
C ASN A 78 1.75 24.16 9.36
N THR A 79 0.46 23.88 9.25
CA THR A 79 -0.41 24.45 8.21
C THR A 79 -1.29 25.49 8.86
N TYR A 80 -1.15 26.75 8.43
CA TYR A 80 -2.05 27.84 8.81
C TYR A 80 -3.14 27.94 7.76
N ILE A 81 -4.40 28.00 8.21
CA ILE A 81 -5.56 28.23 7.35
C ILE A 81 -6.05 29.63 7.70
N GLU A 82 -6.00 30.54 6.72
CA GLU A 82 -6.61 31.89 6.81
C GLU A 82 -8.12 31.83 6.54
#